data_AF-A0A950XT44-F1
#
_entry.id   AF-A0A950XT44-F1
#
_cell.length_a   1.000
_cell.length_b   1.000
_cell.length_c   1.000
_cell.angle_alpha   90.00
_cell.angle_beta   90.00
_cell.angle_gamma   90.00
#
_symmetry.space_group_name_H-M   'P 1'
#
loop_
_entity.id
_entity.type
_entity.pdbx_description
1 polymer ?
#
loop_
_entity_poly.entity_id
_entity_poly.type
_entity_poly.pdbx_seq_one_letter_code
_entity_poly.pdbx_strand_id
1 'polypeptide(L)'
;MRFEWDSHKDRINQSKHRSLDFETAARVFDDPNLLLRPGRILEGEQRWRAIGAGLHRLAARSAPVAGRTKPMVKKSSASSRRARRISRSAESIFTKPLAKRQKEALNRIAKRQARGDDSGIDYTDIPALTADELAQFRRAPKVLVAARLDRDVYDWLLQYGEGYSTRINSILRAVMYRSTQETS
;
A
#
# COMPACT_ATOMS: atom_id res chain seq x y z
N MET A 1 8.43 -3.66 -11.00
CA MET A 1 8.12 -3.60 -9.56
C MET A 1 7.43 -4.90 -9.15
N ARG A 2 7.76 -5.47 -7.98
CA ARG A 2 7.09 -6.65 -7.44
C ARG A 2 6.62 -6.38 -6.02
N PHE A 3 5.48 -6.94 -5.66
CA PHE A 3 4.97 -6.99 -4.30
C PHE A 3 5.25 -8.37 -3.72
N GLU A 4 5.72 -8.39 -2.48
CA GLU A 4 6.10 -9.62 -1.81
C GLU A 4 5.47 -9.68 -0.43
N TRP A 5 4.91 -10.83 -0.08
CA TRP A 5 4.32 -11.04 1.23
C TRP A 5 4.43 -12.49 1.69
N ASP A 6 4.22 -12.67 2.98
CA ASP A 6 4.13 -13.98 3.60
C ASP A 6 2.69 -14.51 3.52
N SER A 7 2.51 -15.75 3.06
CA SER A 7 1.18 -16.34 2.88
C SER A 7 0.41 -16.59 4.19
N HIS A 8 1.11 -16.79 5.31
CA HIS A 8 0.46 -16.89 6.62
C HIS A 8 -0.03 -15.53 7.09
N LYS A 9 0.77 -14.47 6.88
CA LYS A 9 0.34 -13.09 7.16
C LYS A 9 -0.84 -12.65 6.30
N ASP A 10 -0.90 -13.07 5.04
CA ASP A 10 -2.04 -12.77 4.16
C ASP A 10 -3.33 -13.43 4.67
N ARG A 11 -3.26 -14.69 5.15
CA ARG A 11 -4.41 -15.36 5.78
C ARG A 11 -4.87 -14.66 7.06
N ILE A 12 -3.92 -14.25 7.90
CA ILE A 12 -4.24 -13.45 9.09
C ILE A 12 -4.84 -12.10 8.69
N ASN A 13 -4.34 -11.47 7.62
CA ASN A 13 -4.89 -10.22 7.13
C ASN A 13 -6.35 -10.39 6.70
N GLN A 14 -6.65 -11.47 5.98
CA GLN A 14 -8.02 -11.78 5.56
C GLN A 14 -8.95 -12.05 6.74
N SER A 15 -8.48 -12.70 7.81
CA SER A 15 -9.31 -12.92 9.01
C SER A 15 -9.55 -11.62 9.79
N LYS A 16 -8.54 -10.76 9.92
CA LYS A 16 -8.59 -9.50 10.67
C LYS A 16 -9.26 -8.35 9.92
N HIS A 17 -9.21 -8.36 8.59
CA HIS A 17 -9.62 -7.25 7.74
C HIS A 17 -10.71 -7.65 6.74
N ARG A 18 -11.75 -8.34 7.22
CA ARG A 18 -13.00 -8.59 6.48
C ARG A 18 -12.78 -9.24 5.11
N SER A 19 -11.87 -10.23 5.06
CA SER A 19 -11.47 -10.97 3.85
C SER A 19 -10.71 -10.14 2.82
N LEU A 20 -10.11 -9.01 3.20
CA LEU A 20 -9.19 -8.29 2.32
C LEU A 20 -7.86 -9.05 2.22
N ASP A 21 -7.53 -9.55 1.04
CA ASP A 21 -6.23 -10.15 0.75
C ASP A 21 -5.19 -9.09 0.35
N PHE A 22 -3.91 -9.43 0.46
CA PHE A 22 -2.83 -8.50 0.11
C PHE A 22 -2.75 -8.18 -1.38
N GLU A 23 -3.20 -9.09 -2.26
CA GLU A 23 -3.26 -8.83 -3.70
C GLU A 23 -4.26 -7.70 -4.01
N THR A 24 -5.42 -7.71 -3.35
CA THR A 24 -6.46 -6.67 -3.45
C THR A 24 -6.01 -5.39 -2.76
N ALA A 25 -5.41 -5.48 -1.56
CA ALA A 25 -4.90 -4.31 -0.85
C ALA A 25 -3.80 -3.58 -1.64
N ALA A 26 -2.94 -4.33 -2.35
CA ALA A 26 -1.87 -3.75 -3.18
C ALA A 26 -2.41 -2.87 -4.32
N ARG A 27 -3.69 -3.01 -4.73
CA ARG A 27 -4.28 -2.12 -5.73
C ARG A 27 -4.41 -0.67 -5.26
N VAL A 28 -4.29 -0.40 -3.95
CA VAL A 28 -4.23 0.98 -3.43
C VAL A 28 -3.10 1.79 -4.07
N PHE A 29 -2.02 1.12 -4.51
CA PHE A 29 -0.87 1.76 -5.15
C PHE A 29 -1.14 2.21 -6.59
N ASP A 30 -2.24 1.73 -7.17
CA ASP A 30 -2.72 2.13 -8.49
C ASP A 30 -3.94 3.07 -8.41
N ASP A 31 -4.35 3.44 -7.19
CA ASP A 31 -5.48 4.33 -6.97
C ASP A 31 -5.12 5.78 -7.33
N PRO A 32 -5.87 6.45 -8.23
CA PRO A 32 -5.67 7.88 -8.52
C PRO A 32 -5.77 8.78 -7.28
N ASN A 33 -6.40 8.29 -6.23
CA ASN A 33 -6.67 8.95 -4.97
C ASN A 33 -5.67 8.58 -3.87
N LEU A 34 -4.61 7.84 -4.18
CA LEU A 34 -3.61 7.39 -3.23
C LEU A 34 -3.04 8.55 -2.40
N LEU A 35 -3.11 8.38 -1.08
CA LEU A 35 -2.43 9.17 -0.08
C LEU A 35 -1.42 8.27 0.62
N LEU A 36 -0.13 8.58 0.44
CA LEU A 36 0.96 7.85 1.05
C LEU A 36 1.61 8.72 2.14
N ARG A 37 1.73 8.18 3.35
CA ARG A 37 2.40 8.84 4.48
C ARG A 37 3.39 7.89 5.15
N PRO A 38 4.54 8.39 5.61
CA PRO A 38 5.41 7.62 6.50
C PRO A 38 4.65 7.31 7.79
N GLY A 39 4.74 6.06 8.22
CA GLY A 39 4.29 5.58 9.53
C GLY A 39 5.47 5.43 10.48
N ARG A 40 5.34 4.51 11.44
CA ARG A 40 6.39 4.22 12.44
C ARG A 40 7.62 3.59 11.78
N ILE A 41 8.80 3.98 12.23
CA ILE A 41 10.03 3.23 11.99
C ILE A 41 10.00 2.03 12.94
N LEU A 42 10.10 0.82 12.39
CA LEU A 42 10.20 -0.40 13.17
C LEU A 42 11.47 -1.11 12.75
N GLU A 43 12.35 -1.35 13.73
CA GLU A 43 13.58 -2.13 13.51
C GLU A 43 14.52 -1.53 12.45
N GLY A 44 14.52 -0.20 12.35
CA GLY A 44 15.31 0.55 11.37
C GLY A 44 14.69 0.61 9.97
N GLU A 45 13.50 0.04 9.75
CA GLU A 45 12.81 0.10 8.46
C GLU A 45 11.62 1.07 8.53
N GLN A 46 11.59 2.04 7.59
CA GLN A 46 10.47 2.97 7.43
C GLN A 46 9.22 2.20 6.96
N ARG A 47 8.17 2.19 7.78
CA ARG A 47 6.86 1.71 7.34
C ARG A 47 6.07 2.82 6.72
N TRP A 48 5.24 2.46 5.75
CA TRP A 48 4.36 3.36 5.05
C TRP A 48 2.89 3.01 5.33
N ARG A 49 2.04 4.03 5.33
CA ARG A 49 0.58 3.93 5.41
C ARG A 49 0.01 4.47 4.10
N ALA A 50 -0.85 3.70 3.44
CA ALA A 50 -1.52 4.08 2.20
C ALA A 50 -3.04 4.13 2.40
N ILE A 51 -3.69 5.18 1.88
CA ILE A 51 -5.15 5.36 1.84
C ILE A 51 -5.58 5.63 0.39
N GLY A 52 -6.65 5.00 -0.08
CA GLY A 52 -7.26 5.21 -1.40
C GLY A 52 -8.79 5.29 -1.32
N ALA A 53 -9.43 5.65 -2.43
CA ALA A 53 -10.89 5.84 -2.52
C ALA A 53 -11.70 4.57 -2.22
N GLY A 54 -11.09 3.38 -2.41
CA GLY A 54 -11.70 2.08 -2.05
C GLY A 54 -11.29 1.53 -0.68
N LEU A 55 -10.37 2.19 0.03
CA LEU A 55 -9.72 1.67 1.24
C LEU A 55 -9.61 2.72 2.36
N HIS A 56 -10.59 3.62 2.44
CA HIS A 56 -10.51 4.91 3.15
C HIS A 56 -10.15 4.84 4.65
N ARG A 57 -10.19 3.65 5.27
CA ARG A 57 -9.79 3.40 6.67
C ARG A 57 -8.94 2.14 6.90
N LEU A 58 -8.56 1.43 5.85
CA LEU A 58 -7.66 0.29 6.00
C LEU A 58 -6.25 0.78 5.73
N ALA A 59 -5.45 0.91 6.79
CA ALA A 59 -4.02 1.17 6.66
C ALA A 59 -3.37 -0.02 5.94
N ALA A 60 -3.26 0.04 4.62
CA ALA A 60 -2.40 -0.90 3.91
C ALA A 60 -0.96 -0.59 4.33
N ARG A 61 -0.34 -1.54 5.06
CA ARG A 61 1.12 -1.54 5.26
C ARG A 61 1.74 -1.52 3.88
N SER A 62 2.35 -0.41 3.52
CA SER A 62 2.87 -0.25 2.17
C SER A 62 4.24 -0.96 2.09
N ALA A 63 4.40 -1.77 1.04
CA ALA A 63 5.68 -2.33 0.62
C ALA A 63 6.66 -1.20 0.19
N PRO A 64 7.98 -1.40 0.29
CA PRO A 64 8.96 -0.45 -0.20
C PRO A 64 8.77 -0.21 -1.71
N VAL A 65 8.56 1.06 -2.09
CA VAL A 65 8.57 1.51 -3.48
C VAL A 65 10.00 1.82 -3.89
N ALA A 66 10.41 1.19 -4.99
CA ALA A 66 11.61 1.39 -5.80
C ALA A 66 12.93 0.73 -5.33
N GLY A 67 13.54 0.02 -6.29
CA GLY A 67 14.98 -0.22 -6.44
C GLY A 67 15.66 -1.01 -5.33
N ARG A 68 15.85 -2.33 -5.55
CA ARG A 68 16.73 -3.25 -4.79
C ARG A 68 17.09 -2.75 -3.38
N THR A 69 16.30 -3.12 -2.37
CA THR A 69 16.85 -3.66 -1.12
C THR A 69 15.71 -4.12 -0.22
N LYS A 70 15.75 -5.42 0.06
CA LYS A 70 15.05 -6.18 1.10
C LYS A 70 13.55 -6.48 0.88
N PRO A 71 13.19 -7.79 0.91
CA PRO A 71 11.81 -8.22 0.83
C PRO A 71 11.06 -7.77 2.09
N MET A 72 9.75 -7.56 1.96
CA MET A 72 8.86 -7.37 3.10
C MET A 72 9.13 -8.49 4.12
N VAL A 73 9.49 -8.12 5.37
CA VAL A 73 9.86 -8.97 6.53
C VAL A 73 11.34 -9.41 6.60
N LYS A 74 12.16 -8.60 7.31
CA LYS A 74 12.77 -9.00 8.60
C LYS A 74 11.99 -8.21 9.68
N LYS A 75 11.55 -8.70 10.84
CA LYS A 75 11.86 -9.91 11.60
C LYS A 75 10.78 -11.00 11.63
N SER A 76 11.30 -12.19 11.85
CA SER A 76 10.85 -13.15 12.86
C SER A 76 10.20 -12.49 14.08
N SER A 77 8.87 -12.38 14.06
CA SER A 77 8.11 -12.65 15.27
C SER A 77 8.43 -14.11 15.63
N ALA A 78 8.96 -14.35 16.82
CA ALA A 78 9.30 -15.68 17.29
C ALA A 78 8.14 -16.67 17.02
N SER A 79 8.48 -17.84 16.48
CA SER A 79 7.57 -18.96 16.21
C SER A 79 6.49 -18.75 15.13
N SER A 80 6.87 -18.89 13.86
CA SER A 80 5.99 -19.60 12.91
C SER A 80 6.84 -20.18 11.78
N ARG A 81 6.60 -21.47 11.48
CA ARG A 81 7.31 -22.28 10.48
C ARG A 81 7.39 -21.51 9.14
N ARG A 82 8.52 -21.62 8.41
CA ARG A 82 8.78 -20.97 7.10
C ARG A 82 7.54 -21.04 6.19
N ALA A 83 6.71 -20.02 6.21
CA ALA A 83 5.55 -19.96 5.32
C ALA A 83 6.02 -19.54 3.92
N ARG A 84 5.25 -19.96 2.91
CA ARG A 84 5.58 -19.67 1.51
C ARG A 84 5.53 -18.16 1.28
N ARG A 85 6.64 -17.58 0.79
CA ARG A 85 6.66 -16.20 0.28
C ARG A 85 5.95 -16.16 -1.07
N ILE A 86 4.98 -15.26 -1.20
CA ILE A 86 4.28 -14.98 -2.45
C ILE A 86 4.92 -13.72 -3.04
N SER A 87 5.28 -13.77 -4.32
CA SER A 87 5.81 -12.63 -5.07
C SER A 87 4.99 -12.42 -6.33
N ARG A 88 4.34 -11.26 -6.45
CA ARG A 88 3.49 -10.89 -7.60
C ARG A 88 4.07 -9.66 -8.30
N SER A 89 4.04 -9.62 -9.63
CA SER A 89 4.37 -8.39 -10.34
C SER A 89 3.27 -7.36 -10.13
N ALA A 90 3.64 -6.09 -10.00
CA ALA A 90 2.68 -5.00 -9.91
C ALA A 90 1.76 -4.96 -11.13
N GLU A 91 2.33 -5.17 -12.33
CA GLU A 91 1.60 -5.30 -13.59
C GLU A 91 0.50 -6.36 -13.52
N SER A 92 0.79 -7.57 -13.04
CA SER A 92 -0.21 -8.63 -12.93
C SER A 92 -1.31 -8.30 -11.92
N ILE A 93 -1.01 -7.56 -10.86
CA ILE A 93 -2.01 -7.15 -9.89
C ILE A 93 -2.92 -6.07 -10.50
N PHE A 94 -2.36 -5.08 -11.17
CA PHE A 94 -3.11 -3.91 -11.61
C PHE A 94 -3.95 -4.19 -12.86
N THR A 95 -3.39 -4.89 -13.83
CA THR A 95 -4.04 -5.16 -15.13
C THR A 95 -5.12 -6.25 -15.05
N LYS A 96 -4.98 -7.21 -14.13
CA LYS A 96 -5.92 -8.31 -14.00
C LYS A 96 -7.27 -7.82 -13.46
N PRO A 97 -8.42 -8.22 -14.04
CA PRO A 97 -9.72 -7.92 -13.44
C PRO A 97 -9.87 -8.54 -12.04
N LEU A 98 -10.58 -7.84 -11.16
CA LEU A 98 -10.88 -8.35 -9.81
C LEU A 98 -11.70 -9.65 -9.89
N ALA A 99 -11.28 -10.68 -9.16
CA ALA A 99 -12.09 -11.88 -9.00
C ALA A 99 -13.41 -11.55 -8.27
N LYS A 100 -14.46 -12.35 -8.52
CA LYS A 100 -15.78 -12.16 -7.89
C LYS A 100 -15.69 -12.00 -6.36
N ARG A 101 -14.91 -12.85 -5.70
CA ARG A 101 -14.67 -12.80 -4.24
C ARG A 101 -14.03 -11.48 -3.79
N GLN A 102 -13.07 -10.96 -4.55
CA GLN A 102 -12.39 -9.69 -4.24
C GLN A 102 -13.36 -8.50 -4.38
N LYS A 103 -14.16 -8.48 -5.46
CA LYS A 103 -15.20 -7.46 -5.68
C LYS A 103 -16.25 -7.49 -4.57
N GLU A 104 -16.70 -8.67 -4.16
CA GLU A 104 -17.64 -8.84 -3.04
C GLU A 104 -17.06 -8.38 -1.70
N ALA A 105 -15.79 -8.69 -1.42
CA ALA A 105 -15.10 -8.22 -0.22
C ALA A 105 -15.03 -6.70 -0.17
N LEU A 106 -14.58 -6.06 -1.26
CA LEU A 106 -14.53 -4.58 -1.37
C LEU A 106 -15.90 -3.94 -1.22
N ASN A 107 -16.93 -4.48 -1.88
CA ASN A 107 -18.30 -3.97 -1.76
C ASN A 107 -18.83 -4.07 -0.31
N ARG A 108 -18.50 -5.16 0.39
CA ARG A 108 -18.90 -5.35 1.79
C ARG A 108 -18.18 -4.36 2.71
N ILE A 109 -16.88 -4.17 2.50
CA ILE A 109 -16.07 -3.20 3.25
C ILE A 109 -16.62 -1.79 3.04
N ALA A 110 -16.83 -1.38 1.78
CA ALA A 110 -17.36 -0.07 1.42
C ALA A 110 -18.74 0.19 2.03
N LYS A 111 -19.68 -0.76 1.94
CA LYS A 111 -21.03 -0.64 2.54
C LYS A 111 -21.00 -0.44 4.05
N ARG A 112 -20.06 -1.09 4.75
CA ARG A 112 -19.92 -0.94 6.21
C ARG A 112 -19.26 0.38 6.57
N GLN A 113 -18.19 0.75 5.88
CA GLN A 113 -17.49 2.02 6.07
C GLN A 113 -18.41 3.22 5.82
N ALA A 114 -19.28 3.15 4.80
CA ALA A 114 -20.29 4.17 4.54
C ALA A 114 -21.29 4.37 5.69
N ARG A 115 -21.48 3.35 6.54
CA ARG A 115 -22.31 3.42 7.76
C ARG A 115 -21.49 3.73 9.02
N GLY A 116 -20.19 4.03 8.88
CA GLY A 116 -19.28 4.23 10.01
C GLY A 116 -18.95 2.96 10.80
N ASP A 117 -19.29 1.78 10.29
CA ASP A 117 -19.08 0.50 10.98
C ASP A 117 -17.70 -0.10 10.65
N ASP A 118 -16.74 0.12 11.54
CA ASP A 118 -15.41 -0.49 11.53
C ASP A 118 -15.19 -1.53 12.65
N SER A 119 -16.26 -1.91 13.37
CA SER A 119 -16.23 -2.80 14.55
C SER A 119 -15.65 -4.20 14.28
N GLY A 120 -15.61 -4.61 13.01
CA GLY A 120 -15.12 -5.91 12.57
C GLY A 120 -13.69 -5.89 12.04
N ILE A 121 -12.92 -4.85 12.34
CA ILE A 121 -11.50 -4.74 12.01
C ILE A 121 -10.71 -4.91 13.31
N ASP A 122 -9.80 -5.88 13.32
CA ASP A 122 -8.87 -6.06 14.42
C ASP A 122 -7.67 -5.09 14.30
N TYR A 123 -7.54 -4.19 15.27
CA TYR A 123 -6.48 -3.17 15.36
C TYR A 123 -5.37 -3.52 16.35
N THR A 124 -5.36 -4.71 16.94
CA THR A 124 -4.36 -5.13 17.95
C THR A 124 -2.92 -5.02 17.44
N ASP A 125 -2.68 -5.40 16.17
CA ASP A 125 -1.36 -5.36 15.54
C ASP A 125 -1.05 -4.06 14.77
N ILE A 126 -2.09 -3.28 14.49
CA ILE A 126 -2.02 -2.04 13.70
C ILE A 126 -3.00 -1.06 14.35
N PRO A 127 -2.54 -0.15 15.21
CA PRO A 127 -3.44 0.78 15.89
C PRO A 127 -4.21 1.61 14.84
N ALA A 128 -5.49 1.80 15.11
CA ALA A 128 -6.35 2.65 14.30
C ALA A 128 -5.76 4.06 14.20
N LEU A 129 -5.99 4.73 13.06
CA LEU A 129 -5.63 6.14 12.92
C LEU A 129 -6.54 6.97 13.82
N THR A 130 -5.95 7.84 14.63
CA THR A 130 -6.74 8.87 15.33
C THR A 130 -7.33 9.86 14.33
N ALA A 131 -8.33 10.63 14.74
CA ALA A 131 -8.90 11.69 13.89
C ALA A 131 -7.82 12.69 13.44
N ASP A 132 -6.87 13.02 14.32
CA ASP A 132 -5.76 13.91 14.02
C ASP A 132 -4.75 13.29 13.05
N GLU A 133 -4.39 12.01 13.24
CA GLU A 133 -3.55 11.29 12.29
C GLU A 133 -4.23 11.19 10.93
N LEU A 134 -5.55 10.95 10.89
CA LEU A 134 -6.33 10.92 9.65
C LEU A 134 -6.39 12.30 8.98
N ALA A 135 -6.51 13.38 9.76
CA ALA A 135 -6.50 14.75 9.25
C ALA A 135 -5.17 15.14 8.60
N GLN A 136 -4.08 14.42 8.87
CA GLN A 136 -2.79 14.60 8.19
C GLN A 136 -2.77 13.97 6.78
N PHE A 137 -3.70 13.07 6.46
CA PHE A 137 -3.92 12.55 5.10
C PHE A 137 -4.70 13.56 4.25
N ARG A 138 -4.17 14.78 4.13
CA ARG A 138 -4.65 15.79 3.19
C ARG A 138 -3.88 15.72 1.88
N ARG A 139 -4.59 15.98 0.78
CA ARG A 139 -3.96 16.18 -0.52
C ARG A 139 -3.16 17.46 -0.48
N ALA A 140 -1.86 17.35 -0.72
CA ALA A 140 -1.09 18.52 -1.10
C ALA A 140 -1.56 18.97 -2.49
N PRO A 141 -1.70 20.28 -2.75
CA PRO A 141 -2.02 20.77 -4.08
C PRO A 141 -0.96 20.28 -5.08
N LYS A 142 -1.40 19.80 -6.24
CA LYS A 142 -0.48 19.40 -7.32
C LYS A 142 -0.03 20.66 -8.05
N VAL A 143 1.27 20.85 -8.16
CA VAL A 143 1.86 21.89 -9.01
C VAL A 143 2.17 21.25 -10.37
N LEU A 144 1.66 21.82 -11.45
CA LEU A 144 1.99 21.38 -12.80
C LEU A 144 3.43 21.81 -13.12
N VAL A 145 4.33 20.84 -13.23
CA VAL A 145 5.72 21.07 -13.62
C VAL A 145 5.99 20.30 -14.91
N ALA A 146 6.55 20.98 -15.91
CA ALA A 146 7.03 20.35 -17.13
C ALA A 146 8.41 19.72 -16.85
N ALA A 147 8.43 18.42 -16.56
CA ALA A 147 9.66 17.63 -16.42
C ALA A 147 9.80 16.66 -17.60
N ARG A 148 11.02 16.44 -18.06
CA ARG A 148 11.34 15.39 -19.04
C ARG A 148 11.74 14.13 -18.28
N LEU A 149 11.21 12.98 -18.71
CA LEU A 149 11.63 11.66 -18.25
C LEU A 149 12.33 10.95 -19.39
N ASP A 150 13.36 10.18 -19.06
CA ASP A 150 14.00 9.29 -20.02
C ASP A 150 13.00 8.26 -20.55
N ARG A 151 13.23 7.83 -21.80
CA ARG A 151 12.28 6.98 -22.53
C ARG A 151 12.06 5.64 -21.82
N ASP A 152 13.12 5.03 -21.32
CA ASP A 152 13.09 3.76 -20.60
C ASP A 152 12.33 3.86 -19.26
N VAL A 153 12.50 4.97 -18.53
CA VAL A 153 11.76 5.26 -17.30
C VAL A 153 10.28 5.45 -17.60
N TYR A 154 9.95 6.17 -18.67
CA TYR A 154 8.58 6.36 -19.12
C TYR A 154 7.92 5.03 -19.52
N ASP A 155 8.58 4.24 -20.37
CA ASP A 155 8.08 2.94 -20.81
C ASP A 155 7.91 1.98 -19.62
N TRP A 156 8.85 1.97 -18.68
CA TRP A 156 8.74 1.21 -17.44
C TRP A 156 7.51 1.61 -16.62
N LEU A 157 7.21 2.91 -16.49
CA LEU A 157 6.04 3.37 -15.76
C LEU A 157 4.72 3.01 -16.45
N LEU A 158 4.71 3.01 -17.79
CA LEU A 158 3.56 2.64 -18.62
C LEU A 158 3.20 1.15 -18.55
N GLN A 159 4.18 0.26 -18.32
CA GLN A 159 3.94 -1.18 -18.15
C GLN A 159 2.92 -1.51 -17.05
N TYR A 160 2.68 -0.58 -16.12
CA TYR A 160 1.74 -0.77 -15.00
C TYR A 160 0.32 -0.26 -15.27
N GLY A 161 0.02 0.23 -16.48
CA GLY A 161 -1.30 0.72 -16.89
C GLY A 161 -1.47 2.24 -16.76
N GLU A 162 -2.69 2.71 -16.95
CA GLU A 162 -3.06 4.13 -16.80
C GLU A 162 -2.75 4.63 -15.37
N GLY A 163 -2.35 5.90 -15.19
CA GLY A 163 -2.02 6.44 -13.86
C GLY A 163 -0.52 6.57 -13.52
N TYR A 164 0.36 6.45 -14.52
CA TYR A 164 1.81 6.63 -14.33
C TYR A 164 2.18 7.98 -13.68
N SER A 165 1.42 9.05 -13.94
CA SER A 165 1.60 10.37 -13.32
C SER A 165 1.42 10.36 -11.80
N THR A 166 0.51 9.54 -11.28
CA THR A 166 0.33 9.34 -9.84
C THR A 166 1.50 8.54 -9.27
N ARG A 167 1.97 7.52 -10.00
CA ARG A 167 3.14 6.71 -9.61
C ARG A 167 4.41 7.54 -9.52
N ILE A 168 4.64 8.46 -10.46
CA ILE A 168 5.77 9.40 -10.41
C ILE A 168 5.78 10.14 -9.08
N ASN A 169 4.66 10.78 -8.71
CA ASN A 169 4.58 11.52 -7.46
C ASN A 169 4.79 10.64 -6.21
N SER A 170 4.28 9.40 -6.21
CA SER A 170 4.49 8.46 -5.10
C SER A 170 5.95 8.02 -4.96
N ILE A 171 6.64 7.76 -6.09
CA ILE A 171 8.06 7.42 -6.11
C ILE A 171 8.89 8.60 -5.60
N LEU A 172 8.65 9.81 -6.13
CA LEU A 172 9.37 11.02 -5.72
C LEU A 172 9.17 11.32 -4.23
N ARG A 173 7.96 11.16 -3.69
CA ARG A 173 7.71 11.28 -2.25
C ARG A 173 8.51 10.27 -1.45
N ALA A 174 8.52 9.01 -1.85
CA ALA A 174 9.26 7.97 -1.14
C ALA A 174 10.76 8.29 -1.07
N VAL A 175 11.34 8.78 -2.18
CA VAL A 175 12.74 9.21 -2.25
C VAL A 175 12.98 10.44 -1.37
N MET A 176 12.15 11.49 -1.48
CA MET A 176 12.26 12.71 -0.69
C MET A 176 12.26 12.43 0.82
N TYR A 177 11.35 11.58 1.29
CA TYR A 177 11.29 11.23 2.71
C TYR A 177 12.53 10.45 3.17
N ARG A 178 13.06 9.55 2.33
CA ARG A 178 14.29 8.82 2.66
C ARG A 178 15.48 9.77 2.81
N SER A 179 15.64 10.72 1.89
CA SER A 179 16.76 11.68 1.96
C SER A 179 16.70 12.55 3.22
N THR A 180 15.51 12.98 3.67
CA THR A 180 15.36 13.78 4.89
C THR A 180 15.70 13.01 6.17
N GLN A 181 15.42 11.70 6.19
CA GLN A 181 15.72 10.83 7.33
C GLN A 181 17.21 10.45 7.43
N GLU A 182 17.95 10.47 6.31
CA GLU A 182 19.40 10.20 6.28
C GLU A 182 20.24 11.43 6.69
N THR A 183 19.66 12.63 6.70
CA THR A 183 20.34 13.89 7.05
C THR A 183 20.03 14.40 8.47
N SER A 184 19.16 13.72 9.22
CA SER A 184 18.81 14.03 10.62
C SER A 184 19.44 13.03 11.58
#